data_AF-A0A1S3S459-F1
#
_entry.id   AF-A0A1S3S459-F1
#
_cell.length_a   1.000
_cell.length_b   1.000
_cell.length_c   1.000
_cell.angle_alpha   90.00
_cell.angle_beta   90.00
_cell.angle_gamma   90.00
#
_symmetry.space_group_name_H-M   'P 1'
#
loop_
_entity.id
_entity.type
_entity.pdbx_description
1 polymer ?
#
loop_
_entity_poly.entity_id
_entity_poly.type
_entity_poly.pdbx_seq_one_letter_code
_entity_poly.pdbx_strand_id
1 'polypeptide(L)' 'METRELTVVAGSFVGFQLLFSVASPLFSSTFTPGYGRLPSTKLTEWNSRLVSTVHALIVGLFCLYILWFDDAVNADPV' A
#
# COMPACT_ATOMS: atom_id res chain seq x y z
N MET A 1 -16.52 -13.52 15.20
CA MET A 1 -16.18 -12.37 14.33
C MET A 1 -17.43 -12.00 13.57
N GLU A 2 -17.84 -10.73 13.63
CA GLU A 2 -18.95 -10.22 12.82
C GLU A 2 -18.59 -10.31 11.32
N THR A 3 -19.58 -10.53 10.45
CA THR A 3 -19.40 -10.64 8.99
C THR A 3 -18.68 -9.43 8.38
N ARG A 4 -18.88 -8.23 8.95
CA ARG A 4 -18.18 -6.99 8.56
C ARG A 4 -16.66 -7.11 8.70
N GLU A 5 -16.18 -7.63 9.84
CA GLU A 5 -14.75 -7.79 10.12
C GLU A 5 -14.10 -8.76 9.13
N LEU A 6 -14.80 -9.87 8.82
CA LEU A 6 -14.33 -10.84 7.81
C LEU A 6 -14.25 -10.22 6.42
N THR A 7 -15.22 -9.39 6.02
CA THR A 7 -15.19 -8.68 4.73
C THR A 7 -14.03 -7.69 4.66
N VAL A 8 -13.77 -6.93 5.74
CA VAL A 8 -12.66 -5.97 5.79
C VAL A 8 -11.32 -6.69 5.71
N VAL A 9 -11.14 -7.77 6.48
CA VAL A 9 -9.89 -8.57 6.46
C VAL A 9 -9.68 -9.21 5.08
N ALA A 10 -10.69 -9.86 4.52
CA ALA A 10 -10.60 -10.50 3.21
C ALA A 10 -10.34 -9.47 2.09
N GLY A 11 -11.05 -8.34 2.11
CA GLY A 11 -10.85 -7.26 1.15
C GLY A 11 -9.45 -6.66 1.22
N SER A 12 -8.95 -6.44 2.44
CA SER A 12 -7.59 -5.95 2.68
C SER A 12 -6.56 -6.94 2.16
N PHE A 13 -6.70 -8.23 2.49
CA PHE A 13 -5.81 -9.29 2.03
C PHE A 13 -5.76 -9.35 0.49
N VAL A 14 -6.92 -9.37 -0.17
CA VAL A 14 -7.00 -9.39 -1.64
C VAL A 14 -6.38 -8.13 -2.24
N GLY A 15 -6.65 -6.95 -1.67
CA GLY A 15 -6.07 -5.68 -2.14
C GLY A 15 -4.55 -5.66 -2.06
N PHE A 16 -3.97 -6.04 -0.92
CA PHE A 16 -2.52 -6.12 -0.75
C PHE A 16 -1.90 -7.20 -1.64
N GLN A 17 -2.58 -8.33 -1.82
CA GLN A 17 -2.11 -9.40 -2.70
C GLN A 17 -2.09 -8.96 -4.17
N LEU A 18 -3.11 -8.24 -4.64
CA LEU A 18 -3.16 -7.68 -5.99
C LEU A 18 -2.08 -6.60 -6.21
N LEU A 19 -1.86 -5.75 -5.20
CA LEU A 19 -0.78 -4.77 -5.24
C LEU A 19 0.59 -5.45 -5.36
N PHE A 20 0.81 -6.54 -4.62
CA PHE A 20 2.06 -7.29 -4.67
C PHE A 20 2.25 -8.06 -5.98
N SER A 21 1.21 -8.74 -6.46
CA SER A 21 1.32 -9.64 -7.62
C SER A 21 1.17 -8.94 -8.97
N VAL A 22 0.44 -7.83 -9.05
CA VAL A 22 0.12 -7.15 -10.32
C VAL A 22 0.67 -5.74 -10.36
N ALA A 23 0.28 -4.89 -9.40
CA ALA A 23 0.68 -3.48 -9.45
C ALA A 23 2.20 -3.32 -9.32
N SER A 24 2.83 -4.11 -8.44
CA SER A 24 4.25 -4.03 -8.18
C SER A 24 5.14 -4.35 -9.40
N PRO A 25 4.94 -5.47 -10.12
CA PRO A 25 5.66 -5.71 -11.36
C PRO A 25 5.31 -4.71 -12.47
N LEU A 26 4.05 -4.27 -12.61
CA LEU A 26 3.66 -3.30 -13.65
C LEU A 26 4.33 -1.94 -13.46
N PHE A 27 4.29 -1.41 -12.23
CA PHE A 27 4.95 -0.15 -11.89
C PHE A 27 6.47 -0.30 -12.01
N SER A 28 7.05 -1.38 -11.49
CA SER A 28 8.50 -1.56 -11.50
C SER A 28 9.05 -1.75 -12.91
N SER A 29 8.34 -2.46 -13.80
CA SER A 29 8.73 -2.58 -15.21
C SER A 29 8.58 -1.27 -15.98
N THR A 30 7.61 -0.43 -15.61
CA THR A 30 7.35 0.86 -16.28
C THR A 30 8.37 1.92 -15.88
N PHE A 31 8.73 1.99 -14.59
CA PHE A 31 9.64 3.02 -14.06
C PHE A 31 11.11 2.59 -14.05
N THR A 32 11.41 1.29 -14.05
CA THR A 32 12.78 0.79 -13.95
C THR A 32 13.04 -0.32 -14.97
N PRO A 33 13.56 0.00 -16.17
CA PRO A 33 13.84 -1.01 -17.20
C PRO A 33 14.87 -2.08 -16.75
N GLY A 34 15.64 -1.81 -15.70
CA GLY A 34 16.53 -2.80 -15.05
C GLY A 34 15.82 -3.88 -14.23
N TYR A 35 14.52 -3.72 -13.94
CA TYR A 35 13.74 -4.66 -13.13
C TYR A 35 13.69 -6.08 -13.74
N GLY A 36 13.58 -6.16 -15.08
CA GLY A 36 13.56 -7.45 -15.79
C GLY A 36 14.89 -8.22 -15.81
N ARG A 37 15.99 -7.61 -15.33
CA ARG A 37 17.31 -8.26 -15.26
C ARG A 37 17.67 -8.74 -13.85
N LEU A 38 16.78 -8.55 -12.87
CA LEU A 38 17.02 -8.94 -11.48
C LEU A 38 16.73 -10.44 -11.26
N PRO A 39 17.55 -11.14 -10.43
CA PRO A 39 17.23 -12.47 -9.96
C PRO A 39 15.91 -12.51 -9.18
N SER A 40 15.20 -13.63 -9.22
CA SER A 40 13.87 -13.82 -8.60
C SER A 40 13.79 -13.47 -7.11
N THR A 41 14.87 -13.70 -6.35
CA THR A 41 14.97 -13.35 -4.92
C THR A 41 14.97 -11.83 -4.70
N LYS A 42 15.71 -11.08 -5.53
CA LYS A 42 15.77 -9.62 -5.47
C LYS A 42 14.50 -8.96 -6.00
N LEU A 43 13.84 -9.61 -6.95
CA LEU A 43 12.56 -9.18 -7.50
C LEU A 43 11.45 -9.27 -6.44
N THR A 44 11.45 -10.34 -5.63
CA THR A 44 10.53 -10.50 -4.49
C THR A 44 10.78 -9.43 -3.42
N GLU A 45 12.05 -9.18 -3.06
CA GLU A 45 12.42 -8.14 -2.11
C GLU A 45 12.00 -6.75 -2.59
N TRP A 46 12.23 -6.46 -3.88
CA TRP A 46 11.81 -5.22 -4.52
C TRP A 46 10.30 -5.04 -4.45
N ASN A 47 9.54 -6.09 -4.79
CA ASN A 47 8.08 -6.02 -4.78
C ASN A 47 7.52 -5.75 -3.39
N SER A 48 8.08 -6.39 -2.36
CA SER A 48 7.70 -6.15 -0.98
C SER A 48 7.99 -4.72 -0.54
N ARG A 49 9.16 -4.18 -0.91
CA ARG A 49 9.54 -2.79 -0.60
C ARG A 49 8.62 -1.79 -1.29
N LEU A 50 8.29 -2.01 -2.56
CA LEU A 50 7.38 -1.13 -3.30
C LEU A 50 5.99 -1.11 -2.67
N VAL A 51 5.43 -2.27 -2.32
CA VAL A 51 4.11 -2.36 -1.66
C VAL A 51 4.11 -1.63 -0.32
N SER A 52 5.18 -1.76 0.47
CA SER A 52 5.32 -1.03 1.73
C SER A 52 5.39 0.49 1.52
N THR A 53 6.11 0.96 0.50
CA THR A 53 6.20 2.38 0.17
C THR A 53 4.84 2.92 -0.28
N VAL A 54 4.12 2.20 -1.13
CA VAL A 54 2.78 2.57 -1.59
C VAL A 54 1.82 2.64 -0.41
N HIS A 55 1.85 1.64 0.49
CA HIS A 55 1.04 1.64 1.69
C HIS A 55 1.34 2.86 2.58
N ALA A 56 2.62 3.13 2.85
CA ALA A 56 3.04 4.28 3.66
C ALA A 56 2.62 5.62 3.03
N LEU A 57 2.70 5.74 1.70
CA LEU A 57 2.22 6.92 0.98
C LEU A 57 0.70 7.11 1.14
N ILE A 58 -0.09 6.04 0.94
CA ILE A 58 -1.55 6.11 1.07
C ILE A 58 -1.94 6.49 2.50
N VAL A 59 -1.38 5.80 3.50
CA VAL A 59 -1.64 6.11 4.92
C VAL A 59 -1.19 7.52 5.27
N GLY A 60 0.00 7.94 4.82
CA GLY A 60 0.51 9.29 5.03
C GLY A 60 -0.39 10.37 4.42
N LEU A 61 -0.91 10.16 3.21
CA LEU A 61 -1.86 11.06 2.58
C LEU A 61 -3.18 11.14 3.36
N PHE A 62 -3.68 10.02 3.87
CA PHE A 62 -4.86 10.03 4.74
C PHE A 62 -4.60 10.80 6.03
N CYS A 63 -3.44 10.61 6.67
CA CYS A 63 -3.06 11.37 7.85
C CYS A 63 -3.00 12.87 7.57
N LEU A 64 -2.38 13.28 6.45
CA LEU A 64 -2.32 14.69 6.03
C LEU A 64 -3.71 15.26 5.74
N TYR A 65 -4.60 14.48 5.11
CA TYR A 65 -5.98 14.87 4.84
C TYR A 65 -6.75 15.13 6.14
N ILE A 66 -6.66 14.21 7.10
CA ILE A 66 -7.31 14.35 8.40
C ILE A 66 -6.76 15.58 9.13
N LEU A 67 -5.44 15.76 9.19
CA LEU A 67 -4.84 16.94 9.83
C LEU A 67 -5.31 18.26 9.22
N TRP A 68 -5.54 18.30 7.91
CA TRP A 68 -5.92 19.54 7.21
C TRP A 68 -7.42 19.83 7.26
N PHE A 69 -8.26 18.79 7.18
CA PHE A 69 -9.70 18.95 6.92
C PHE A 69 -10.61 18.39 8.02
N ASP A 70 -10.06 17.61 8.97
CA ASP A 70 -10.85 17.09 10.09
C ASP A 70 -10.80 18.09 11.25
N ASP A 71 -11.75 19.03 11.22
CA ASP A 71 -11.94 20.03 12.27
C ASP A 71 -12.20 19.39 13.64
N ALA A 72 -12.79 18.19 13.70
CA ALA A 72 -13.06 17.49 14.95
C ALA A 72 -11.77 16.96 15.58
N VAL A 73 -10.83 16.45 14.78
CA VAL A 73 -9.49 16.06 15.23
C VAL A 73 -8.64 17.29 15.61
N ASN A 74 -8.77 18.40 14.88
CA ASN A 74 -8.06 19.64 15.21
C ASN A 74 -8.62 20.38 16.44
N ALA A 75 -9.90 20.19 16.79
CA ALA A 75 -10.55 20.85 17.92
C ALA A 75 -10.23 20.21 19.28
N ASP A 76 -9.88 18.93 19.31
CA ASP A 76 -9.42 18.23 20.51
C ASP A 76 -8.08 17.55 20.22
N PRO A 77 -6.99 18.34 20.11
CA PRO A 77 -5.65 17.79 20.00
C PRO A 77 -5.34 17.11 21.33
N VAL A 78 -5.10 15.80 21.28
CA VAL A 78 -4.70 14.99 22.45
C VAL A 78 -3.53 15.59 23.23
#